data_AF-A0A645I5Y5-F1
#
_entry.id   AF-A0A645I5Y5-F1
#
_cell.length_a   1.000
_cell.length_b   1.000
_cell.length_c   1.000
_cell.angle_alpha   90.00
_cell.angle_beta   90.00
_cell.angle_gamma   90.00
#
_symmetry.space_group_name_H-M   'P 1'
#
loop_
_entity.id
_entity.type
_entity.pdbx_description
1 polymer ?
#
loop_
_entity_poly.entity_id
_entity_poly.type
_entity_poly.pdbx_seq_one_letter_code
_entity_poly.pdbx_strand_id
1 'polypeptide(L)'
;MHVLENLELGLVLGESWSKDYAVLLMSVGVYTIRFFTLYEPKHIKKILLGLEISSDNTRICDYDVYHGRKKISWIDFAQNRKEARTDVTKRCREELFKMLSPSSIEYMENIEKEIMKAK
;
A
#
# COMPACT_ATOMS: atom_id res chain seq x y z
N MET A 1 5.18 7.79 3.77
CA MET A 1 6.31 8.44 3.06
C MET A 1 7.59 7.61 3.09
N HIS A 2 8.04 7.11 4.25
CA HIS A 2 9.26 6.30 4.41
C HIS A 2 9.61 5.33 3.26
N VAL A 3 8.70 4.42 2.90
CA VAL A 3 8.98 3.40 1.86
C VAL A 3 9.13 4.00 0.45
N LEU A 4 8.42 5.08 0.15
CA LEU A 4 8.53 5.78 -1.14
C LEU A 4 9.92 6.41 -1.29
N GLU A 5 10.44 6.98 -0.20
CA GLU A 5 11.76 7.60 -0.16
C GLU A 5 12.87 6.56 -0.12
N ASN A 6 12.75 5.53 0.72
CA ASN A 6 13.80 4.52 0.90
C ASN A 6 14.03 3.68 -0.37
N LEU A 7 12.97 3.43 -1.14
CA LEU A 7 13.06 2.71 -2.41
C LEU A 7 13.15 3.64 -3.63
N GLU A 8 13.30 4.95 -3.42
CA GLU A 8 13.40 5.96 -4.49
C GLU A 8 12.31 5.82 -5.57
N LEU A 9 11.07 5.52 -5.15
CA LEU A 9 9.99 5.14 -6.06
C LEU A 9 9.51 6.30 -6.93
N GLY A 10 9.88 7.54 -6.62
CA GLY A 10 9.50 8.70 -7.40
C GLY A 10 9.50 10.00 -6.62
N LEU A 11 8.92 11.03 -7.23
CA LEU A 11 8.83 12.38 -6.68
C LEU A 11 7.38 12.71 -6.35
N VAL A 12 7.10 13.06 -5.09
CA VAL A 12 5.78 13.54 -4.68
C VAL A 12 5.54 14.94 -5.24
N LEU A 13 4.45 15.09 -5.98
CA LEU A 13 4.03 16.34 -6.61
C LEU A 13 2.97 17.07 -5.78
N GLY A 14 2.28 16.36 -4.89
CA GLY A 14 1.30 16.96 -4.00
C GLY A 14 0.60 15.94 -3.12
N GLU A 15 0.13 16.42 -1.98
CA GLU A 15 -0.58 15.64 -0.97
C GLU A 15 -1.85 16.39 -0.58
N SER A 16 -2.94 15.66 -0.35
CA SER A 16 -4.21 16.27 0.03
C SER A 16 -5.07 15.29 0.81
N TRP A 17 -5.77 15.81 1.81
CA TRP A 17 -6.91 15.13 2.42
C TRP A 17 -8.17 15.40 1.60
N SER A 18 -8.91 14.34 1.32
CA SER A 18 -10.23 14.41 0.68
C SER A 18 -11.22 13.54 1.46
N LYS A 19 -12.49 13.59 1.05
CA LYS A 19 -13.53 12.71 1.57
C LYS A 19 -14.03 11.85 0.43
N ASP A 20 -14.07 10.54 0.66
CA ASP A 20 -14.73 9.60 -0.23
C ASP A 20 -16.09 9.21 0.36
N TYR A 21 -17.07 9.05 -0.52
CA TYR A 21 -18.46 8.77 -0.18
C TYR A 21 -18.83 7.41 -0.76
N ALA A 22 -18.21 6.36 -0.22
CA ALA A 22 -18.44 4.98 -0.65
C ALA A 22 -19.91 4.54 -0.48
N VAL A 23 -20.65 5.16 0.44
CA VAL A 23 -22.09 4.96 0.69
C VAL A 23 -22.76 6.31 0.96
N LEU A 24 -24.03 6.46 0.55
CA LEU A 24 -24.81 7.67 0.82
C LEU A 24 -24.74 8.04 2.31
N LEU A 25 -24.38 9.30 2.62
CA LEU A 25 -24.21 9.86 3.97
C LEU A 25 -23.04 9.30 4.81
N MET A 26 -22.20 8.41 4.26
CA MET A 26 -20.98 7.95 4.93
C MET A 26 -19.75 8.51 4.22
N SER A 27 -19.08 9.48 4.85
CA SER A 27 -17.80 9.99 4.37
C SER A 27 -16.63 9.34 5.11
N VAL A 28 -15.66 8.83 4.36
CA VAL A 28 -14.38 8.35 4.90
C VAL A 28 -13.28 9.33 4.46
N GLY A 29 -12.37 9.67 5.38
CA GLY A 29 -11.21 10.49 5.04
C GLY A 29 -10.24 9.68 4.17
N VAL A 30 -9.83 10.26 3.04
CA VAL A 30 -8.87 9.63 2.14
C VAL A 30 -7.65 10.53 2.01
N TYR A 31 -6.49 9.96 2.30
CA TYR A 31 -5.22 10.62 2.05
C TYR A 31 -4.77 10.32 0.63
N THR A 32 -4.63 11.36 -0.19
CA THR A 32 -4.24 11.22 -1.60
C THR A 32 -2.84 11.77 -1.80
N ILE A 33 -1.97 10.94 -2.38
CA ILE A 33 -0.63 11.34 -2.81
C ILE A 33 -0.61 11.30 -4.34
N ARG A 34 -0.26 12.43 -4.96
CA ARG A 34 0.06 12.51 -6.38
C ARG A 34 1.57 12.51 -6.51
N PHE A 35 2.11 11.53 -7.22
CA PHE A 35 3.55 11.44 -7.42
C PHE A 35 3.88 11.02 -8.84
N PHE A 36 5.08 11.39 -9.29
CA PHE A 36 5.67 11.01 -10.56
C PHE A 36 6.64 9.85 -10.33
N THR A 37 6.64 8.86 -11.20
CA THR A 37 7.53 7.70 -11.12
C THR A 37 7.92 7.22 -12.51
N LEU A 38 9.12 6.66 -12.61
CA LEU A 38 9.61 5.94 -13.80
C LEU A 38 9.24 4.45 -13.78
N TYR A 39 8.74 3.95 -12.64
CA TYR A 39 8.31 2.57 -12.50
C TYR A 39 6.95 2.34 -13.14
N GLU A 40 6.72 1.11 -13.60
CA GLU A 40 5.39 0.72 -14.03
C GLU A 40 4.39 0.82 -12.88
N PRO A 41 3.15 1.29 -13.13
CA PRO A 41 2.14 1.41 -12.09
C PRO A 41 1.84 0.11 -11.33
N LYS A 42 2.01 -1.05 -11.98
CA LYS A 42 1.88 -2.37 -11.33
C LYS A 42 2.98 -2.61 -10.29
N HIS A 43 4.20 -2.15 -10.53
CA HIS A 43 5.28 -2.25 -9.55
C HIS A 43 4.93 -1.49 -8.26
N ILE A 44 4.41 -0.27 -8.40
CA ILE A 44 3.92 0.53 -7.27
C ILE A 44 2.79 -0.21 -6.53
N LYS A 45 1.78 -0.71 -7.25
CA LYS A 45 0.66 -1.41 -6.61
C LYS A 45 1.13 -2.66 -5.84
N LYS A 46 2.14 -3.38 -6.35
CA LYS A 46 2.74 -4.53 -5.65
C LYS A 46 3.34 -4.13 -4.29
N ILE A 47 4.13 -3.05 -4.27
CA ILE A 47 4.71 -2.51 -3.03
C ILE A 47 3.59 -2.14 -2.05
N LEU A 48 2.58 -1.41 -2.51
CA LEU A 48 1.47 -1.01 -1.66
C LEU A 48 0.68 -2.19 -1.11
N LEU A 49 0.48 -3.27 -1.88
CA LEU A 49 -0.15 -4.50 -1.38
C LEU A 49 0.63 -5.13 -0.22
N GLY A 50 1.97 -5.07 -0.25
CA GLY A 50 2.81 -5.53 0.87
C GLY A 50 2.67 -4.69 2.13
N LEU A 51 2.28 -3.41 2.00
CA LEU A 51 2.04 -2.48 3.10
C LEU A 51 0.63 -2.55 3.70
N GLU A 52 -0.32 -3.23 3.06
CA GLU A 52 -1.71 -3.29 3.53
C GLU A 52 -1.88 -4.14 4.80
N ILE A 53 -0.96 -5.07 5.06
CA ILE A 53 -1.03 -6.02 6.17
C ILE A 53 0.11 -5.80 7.17
N SER A 54 -0.15 -6.05 8.46
CA SER A 54 0.87 -6.09 9.51
C SER A 54 1.58 -7.44 9.60
N SER A 55 2.57 -7.54 10.49
CA SER A 55 3.33 -8.78 10.75
C SER A 55 2.47 -10.01 11.14
N ASP A 56 1.30 -9.80 11.74
CA ASP A 56 0.32 -10.85 12.08
C ASP A 56 -0.66 -11.15 10.93
N ASN A 57 -0.47 -10.53 9.76
CA ASN A 57 -1.35 -10.57 8.60
C ASN A 57 -2.71 -9.88 8.78
N THR A 58 -2.87 -9.07 9.82
CA THR A 58 -4.05 -8.21 9.95
C THR A 58 -3.99 -7.09 8.94
N ARG A 59 -5.09 -6.85 8.20
CA ARG A 59 -5.17 -5.70 7.27
C ARG A 59 -5.32 -4.40 8.07
N ILE A 60 -4.36 -3.50 7.90
CA ILE A 60 -4.28 -2.23 8.62
C ILE A 60 -4.69 -1.02 7.76
N CYS A 61 -4.55 -1.12 6.44
CA CYS A 61 -4.87 -0.04 5.51
C CYS A 61 -5.35 -0.59 4.15
N ASP A 62 -6.03 0.24 3.37
CA ASP A 62 -6.31 -0.01 1.95
C ASP A 62 -5.56 1.02 1.12
N TYR A 63 -4.70 0.54 0.21
CA TYR A 63 -3.94 1.41 -0.66
C TYR A 63 -4.40 1.26 -2.09
N ASP A 64 -4.86 2.35 -2.69
CA ASP A 64 -5.27 2.36 -4.08
C ASP A 64 -4.30 3.11 -4.98
N VAL A 65 -3.98 2.49 -6.12
CA VAL A 65 -3.18 3.12 -7.17
C VAL A 65 -4.06 3.39 -8.37
N TYR A 66 -4.10 4.66 -8.77
CA TYR A 66 -4.73 5.11 -9.99
C TYR A 66 -3.67 5.59 -10.97
N HIS A 67 -3.68 5.05 -12.18
CA HIS A 67 -2.91 5.57 -13.30
C HIS A 67 -3.88 6.16 -14.33
N GLY A 68 -3.82 7.48 -14.49
CA GLY A 68 -4.85 8.23 -15.20
C GLY A 68 -6.20 8.07 -14.50
N ARG A 69 -7.18 7.48 -15.19
CA ARG A 69 -8.53 7.19 -14.65
C ARG A 69 -8.74 5.71 -14.28
N LYS A 70 -7.70 4.88 -14.35
CA LYS A 70 -7.81 3.42 -14.15
C LYS A 70 -7.21 3.02 -12.80
N LYS A 71 -7.99 2.33 -11.98
CA LYS A 71 -7.54 1.66 -10.75
C LYS A 71 -6.83 0.35 -11.11
N ILE A 72 -5.70 0.09 -10.47
CA ILE A 72 -4.98 -1.19 -10.62
C ILE A 72 -5.49 -2.16 -9.57
N SER A 73 -6.00 -3.30 -10.04
CA SER A 73 -6.60 -4.32 -9.18
C SER A 73 -5.52 -5.19 -8.53
N TRP A 74 -5.79 -5.67 -7.31
CA TRP A 74 -4.95 -6.69 -6.67
C TRP A 74 -5.01 -8.04 -7.42
N ILE A 75 -6.10 -8.30 -8.16
CA ILE A 75 -6.32 -9.53 -8.93
C ILE A 75 -5.23 -9.71 -9.99
N ASP A 76 -4.64 -8.64 -10.49
CA ASP A 76 -3.56 -8.68 -11.46
C ASP A 76 -2.27 -9.33 -10.91
N PHE A 77 -2.18 -9.55 -9.59
CA PHE A 77 -1.05 -10.16 -8.89
C PHE A 77 -1.36 -11.58 -8.36
N ALA A 78 -2.59 -12.05 -8.57
CA ALA A 78 -2.97 -13.43 -8.26
C ALA A 78 -2.36 -14.38 -9.30
N GLN A 79 -1.77 -15.47 -8.84
CA GLN A 79 -1.20 -16.52 -9.68
C GLN A 79 -2.28 -17.38 -10.34
N ASN A 80 -3.47 -17.44 -9.74
CA ASN A 80 -4.62 -18.14 -10.27
C ASN A 80 -5.94 -17.53 -9.76
N ARG A 81 -7.06 -17.90 -10.39
CA ARG A 81 -8.38 -17.34 -10.07
C ARG A 81 -8.92 -17.67 -8.67
N LYS A 82 -8.34 -18.67 -7.99
CA LYS A 82 -8.80 -19.13 -6.66
C LYS A 82 -7.95 -18.56 -5.52
N GLU A 83 -6.87 -17.85 -5.83
CA GLU A 83 -5.98 -17.31 -4.81
C GLU A 83 -6.66 -16.21 -4.01
N ALA A 84 -6.55 -16.30 -2.67
CA ALA A 84 -7.12 -15.29 -1.79
C ALA A 84 -6.24 -14.03 -1.80
N ARG A 85 -6.87 -12.86 -1.63
CA ARG A 85 -6.15 -11.58 -1.51
C ARG A 85 -5.12 -11.59 -0.37
N THR A 86 -5.39 -12.33 0.70
CA THR A 86 -4.46 -12.51 1.83
C THR A 86 -3.17 -13.18 1.40
N ASP A 87 -3.22 -14.17 0.51
CA ASP A 87 -2.03 -14.88 0.05
C ASP A 87 -1.22 -14.00 -0.91
N VAL A 88 -1.91 -13.25 -1.77
CA VAL A 88 -1.29 -12.25 -2.64
C VAL A 88 -0.56 -11.17 -1.84
N THR A 89 -1.22 -10.60 -0.82
CA THR A 89 -0.63 -9.54 0.03
C THR A 89 0.54 -10.06 0.86
N LYS A 90 0.46 -11.27 1.42
CA LYS A 90 1.59 -11.94 2.09
C LYS A 90 2.82 -12.07 1.19
N ARG A 91 2.63 -12.62 -0.02
CA ARG A 91 3.72 -12.73 -0.99
C ARG A 91 4.30 -11.36 -1.35
N CYS A 92 3.45 -10.36 -1.58
CA CYS A 92 3.91 -9.01 -1.88
C CYS A 92 4.70 -8.40 -0.70
N ARG A 93 4.31 -8.67 0.55
CA ARG A 93 5.03 -8.23 1.75
C ARG A 93 6.39 -8.90 1.86
N GLU A 94 6.48 -10.20 1.66
CA GLU A 94 7.75 -10.93 1.66
C GLU A 94 8.72 -10.36 0.61
N GLU A 95 8.22 -10.03 -0.58
CA GLU A 95 9.03 -9.40 -1.62
C GLU A 95 9.44 -7.97 -1.26
N LEU A 96 8.53 -7.18 -0.68
CA LEU A 96 8.83 -5.84 -0.19
C LEU A 96 9.95 -5.85 0.85
N PHE A 97 9.86 -6.77 1.82
CA PHE A 97 10.84 -6.85 2.92
C PHE A 97 12.23 -7.25 2.42
N LYS A 98 12.34 -7.97 1.30
CA LYS A 98 13.63 -8.26 0.66
C LYS A 98 14.27 -7.02 0.02
N MET A 99 13.49 -5.99 -0.31
CA MET A 99 13.98 -4.75 -0.90
C MET A 99 14.37 -3.70 0.15
N LEU A 100 13.86 -3.83 1.38
CA LEU A 100 14.06 -2.85 2.43
C LEU A 100 15.29 -3.17 3.28
N SER A 101 15.92 -2.11 3.78
CA SER A 101 16.97 -2.23 4.80
C SER A 101 16.41 -2.72 6.14
N PRO A 102 17.22 -3.38 6.99
CA PRO A 102 16.78 -3.82 8.32
C PRO A 102 16.19 -2.70 9.18
N SER A 103 16.78 -1.49 9.11
CA SER A 103 16.27 -0.33 9.85
C SER A 103 14.91 0.15 9.34
N SER A 104 14.65 0.02 8.03
CA SER A 104 13.35 0.35 7.46
C SER A 104 12.27 -0.67 7.83
N ILE A 105 12.64 -1.94 7.90
CA ILE A 105 11.76 -3.01 8.39
C ILE A 105 11.39 -2.74 9.85
N GLU A 106 12.37 -2.47 10.70
CA GLU A 106 12.14 -2.14 12.11
C GLU A 106 11.24 -0.92 12.28
N TYR A 107 11.48 0.14 11.50
CA TYR A 107 10.64 1.33 11.48
C TYR A 107 9.18 1.01 11.13
N MET A 108 8.97 0.19 10.10
CA MET A 108 7.62 -0.25 9.70
C MET A 108 6.94 -1.07 10.79
N GLU A 109 7.61 -2.07 11.35
CA GLU A 109 7.05 -2.91 12.41
C GLU A 109 6.67 -2.10 13.66
N ASN A 110 7.45 -1.06 13.98
CA ASN A 110 7.12 -0.15 15.08
C ASN A 110 5.87 0.69 14.79
N ILE A 111 5.71 1.22 13.58
CA ILE A 111 4.47 1.90 13.18
C ILE A 111 3.27 0.94 13.25
N GLU A 112 3.42 -0.28 12.75
CA GLU A 112 2.37 -1.29 12.78
C GLU A 112 1.93 -1.60 14.22
N LYS A 113 2.87 -1.73 15.15
CA LYS A 113 2.56 -1.90 16.59
C LYS A 113 1.76 -0.73 17.15
N GLU A 114 2.11 0.51 16.80
CA GLU A 114 1.35 1.69 17.26
C GLU A 114 -0.06 1.73 16.68
N ILE A 115 -0.22 1.41 15.39
CA ILE A 115 -1.55 1.31 14.75
C ILE A 115 -2.41 0.26 15.46
N MET A 116 -1.83 -0.90 15.78
CA MET A 116 -2.56 -1.99 16.43
C MET A 116 -2.94 -1.71 17.88
N LYS A 117 -2.25 -0.80 18.58
CA LYS A 117 -2.66 -0.31 19.92
C LYS A 117 -3.85 0.64 19.85
N ALA A 118 -3.99 1.38 18.76
CA ALA A 118 -5.03 2.39 18.57
C ALA A 118 -6.36 1.81 18.03
N LYS A 119 -6.41 0.51 17.77
CA LYS A 119 -7.54 -0.22 17.19
C LYS A 119 -8.34 -0.96 18.26
#